data_AF-A0A970FHU1-F1
#
_entry.id   AF-A0A970FHU1-F1
#
_cell.length_a   1.000
_cell.length_b   1.000
_cell.length_c   1.000
_cell.angle_alpha   90.00
_cell.angle_beta   90.00
_cell.angle_gamma   90.00
#
_symmetry.space_group_name_H-M   'P 1'
#
loop_
_entity.id
_entity.type
_entity.pdbx_description
1 polymer ?
#
loop_
_entity_poly.entity_id
_entity_poly.type
_entity_poly.pdbx_seq_one_letter_code
_entity_poly.pdbx_strand_id
1 'polypeptide(L)'
;MKKGVLLLSIIITVIFLTGCGQKSDYYGTYIFESVDYQSPVLSTTADYIEEIMRGTKYTVTEKEFKIESPELTEEFKSPKYIKGELPANPGPLADVYSFLGDEVKWQIDILTEEGEKTRYRLYASKDSLWVSFYNNTPDGTEIIMYIYKISKT
;
A
#
# COMPACT_ATOMS: atom_id res chain seq x y z
N MET A 1 3.61 -30.69 49.77
CA MET A 1 3.04 -29.52 49.07
C MET A 1 4.14 -28.79 48.28
N LYS A 2 4.51 -29.25 47.07
CA LYS A 2 5.50 -28.56 46.20
C LYS A 2 5.35 -28.86 44.68
N LYS A 3 4.18 -29.33 44.22
CA LYS A 3 3.97 -29.67 42.79
C LYS A 3 2.95 -28.77 42.05
N GLY A 4 2.25 -27.88 42.77
CA GLY A 4 1.21 -27.01 42.19
C GLY A 4 1.70 -25.66 41.67
N VAL A 5 2.92 -25.23 42.03
CA VAL A 5 3.41 -23.88 41.69
C VAL A 5 4.09 -23.82 40.33
N LEU A 6 4.55 -24.95 39.79
CA LEU A 6 5.30 -24.99 38.53
C LEU A 6 4.42 -24.94 37.26
N LEU A 7 3.14 -25.29 37.36
CA LEU A 7 2.23 -25.31 36.22
C LEU A 7 1.63 -23.93 35.91
N LEU A 8 1.43 -23.07 36.93
CA LEU A 8 0.91 -21.71 36.70
C LEU A 8 1.92 -20.79 36.01
N SER A 9 3.22 -21.00 36.24
CA SER A 9 4.30 -20.18 35.64
C SER A 9 4.40 -20.40 34.12
N ILE A 10 4.13 -21.62 33.65
CA ILE A 10 4.18 -21.96 32.22
C ILE A 10 3.01 -21.32 31.46
N ILE A 11 1.81 -21.33 32.04
CA ILE A 11 0.61 -20.75 31.41
C ILE A 11 0.75 -19.24 31.25
N ILE A 12 1.31 -18.54 32.26
CA ILE A 12 1.55 -17.09 32.17
C ILE A 12 2.60 -16.75 31.12
N THR A 13 3.62 -17.60 30.91
CA THR A 13 4.67 -17.35 29.90
C THR A 13 4.16 -17.57 28.47
N VAL A 14 3.21 -18.49 28.26
CA VAL A 14 2.65 -18.79 26.92
C VAL A 14 1.73 -17.66 26.41
N ILE A 15 1.10 -16.89 27.30
CA ILE A 15 0.22 -15.77 26.91
C ILE A 15 1.02 -14.54 26.42
N PHE A 16 2.31 -14.42 26.77
CA PHE A 16 3.16 -13.31 26.30
C PHE A 16 3.75 -13.53 24.89
N LEU A 17 3.61 -14.72 24.29
CA LEU A 17 4.16 -15.01 22.96
C LEU A 17 3.16 -14.85 21.81
N THR A 18 1.86 -14.69 22.08
CA THR A 18 0.84 -14.47 21.04
C THR A 18 0.66 -12.99 20.67
N GLY A 19 1.44 -12.08 21.27
CA GLY A 19 1.37 -10.63 21.05
C GLY A 19 2.35 -10.08 20.02
N CYS A 20 3.07 -10.92 19.26
CA CYS A 20 3.80 -10.46 18.10
C CYS A 20 2.78 -10.29 16.97
N GLY A 21 2.15 -9.11 16.90
CA GLY A 21 1.24 -8.76 15.83
C GLY A 21 1.87 -9.14 14.49
N GLN A 22 1.18 -9.99 13.74
CA GLN A 22 1.70 -10.50 12.48
C GLN A 22 1.95 -9.29 11.58
N LYS A 23 3.22 -8.97 11.36
CA LYS A 23 3.62 -7.84 10.51
C LYS A 23 2.98 -8.06 9.15
N SER A 24 2.20 -7.09 8.68
CA SER A 24 1.56 -7.18 7.37
C SER A 24 2.60 -7.50 6.30
N ASP A 25 2.27 -8.43 5.40
CA ASP A 25 3.13 -8.91 4.32
C ASP A 25 3.61 -7.78 3.40
N TYR A 26 2.80 -6.74 3.23
CA TYR A 26 3.11 -5.55 2.44
C TYR A 26 3.98 -4.50 3.16
N TYR A 27 4.38 -4.69 4.42
CA TYR A 27 5.31 -3.74 5.07
C TYR A 27 6.74 -3.92 4.57
N GLY A 28 7.40 -2.79 4.31
CA GLY A 28 8.75 -2.76 3.77
C GLY A 28 9.17 -1.40 3.25
N THR A 29 10.42 -1.34 2.80
CA THR A 29 10.93 -0.27 1.96
C THR A 29 11.04 -0.81 0.55
N TYR A 30 10.63 0.01 -0.41
CA TYR A 30 10.56 -0.33 -1.81
C TYR A 30 11.19 0.76 -2.65
N ILE A 31 11.54 0.40 -3.88
CA ILE A 31 11.98 1.33 -4.91
C ILE A 31 11.04 1.24 -6.10
N PHE A 32 10.84 2.38 -6.75
CA PHE A 32 10.14 2.46 -8.03
C PHE A 32 10.75 1.47 -9.05
N GLU A 33 9.91 0.65 -9.68
CA GLU A 33 10.31 -0.30 -10.73
C GLU A 33 9.86 0.17 -12.11
N SER A 34 8.55 0.37 -12.31
CA SER A 34 7.94 0.71 -13.61
C SER A 34 6.63 1.48 -13.45
N VAL A 35 6.22 2.17 -14.52
CA VAL A 35 4.85 2.67 -14.67
C VAL A 35 3.99 1.59 -15.31
N ASP A 36 3.05 1.03 -14.56
CA ASP A 36 2.15 -0.02 -15.05
C ASP A 36 0.83 0.55 -15.58
N TYR A 37 0.49 1.77 -15.15
CA TYR A 37 -0.65 2.51 -15.70
C TYR A 37 -0.43 4.02 -15.63
N GLN A 38 -0.89 4.70 -16.68
CA GLN A 38 -1.01 6.14 -16.73
C GLN A 38 -2.39 6.50 -17.30
N SER A 39 -3.05 7.45 -16.65
CA SER A 39 -4.34 7.96 -17.10
C SER A 39 -4.24 8.66 -18.47
N PRO A 40 -5.18 8.40 -19.40
CA PRO A 40 -5.24 9.09 -20.69
C PRO A 40 -5.43 10.61 -20.60
N VAL A 41 -5.89 11.13 -19.45
CA VAL A 41 -6.11 12.57 -19.24
C VAL A 41 -4.81 13.35 -19.05
N LEU A 42 -3.68 12.65 -18.89
CA LEU A 42 -2.37 13.25 -18.71
C LEU A 42 -1.69 13.51 -20.05
N SER A 43 -1.03 14.66 -20.17
CA SER A 43 -0.28 15.04 -21.37
C SER A 43 1.19 14.57 -21.36
N THR A 44 1.62 13.83 -20.33
CA THR A 44 2.97 13.28 -20.19
C THR A 44 3.08 11.90 -20.83
N THR A 45 4.30 11.41 -21.05
CA THR A 45 4.54 10.03 -21.50
C THR A 45 4.97 9.15 -20.33
N ALA A 46 4.75 7.83 -20.45
CA ALA A 46 5.23 6.86 -19.49
C ALA A 46 6.75 6.95 -19.32
N ASP A 47 7.50 7.05 -20.42
CA ASP A 47 8.97 7.22 -20.42
C ASP A 47 9.42 8.42 -19.58
N TYR A 48 8.74 9.55 -19.69
CA TYR A 48 9.04 10.74 -18.90
C TYR A 48 8.79 10.50 -17.41
N ILE A 49 7.68 9.84 -17.07
CA ILE A 49 7.35 9.51 -15.68
C ILE A 49 8.36 8.52 -15.11
N GLU A 50 8.75 7.49 -15.88
CA GLU A 50 9.79 6.54 -15.47
C GLU A 50 11.12 7.23 -15.18
N GLU A 51 11.49 8.22 -15.98
CA GLU A 51 12.71 9.01 -15.77
C GLU A 51 12.67 9.78 -14.45
N ILE A 52 11.60 10.53 -14.18
CA ILE A 52 11.49 11.36 -12.96
C ILE A 52 11.25 10.52 -11.70
N MET A 53 10.58 9.38 -11.81
CA MET A 53 10.29 8.50 -10.68
C MET A 53 11.47 7.57 -10.36
N ARG A 54 12.48 7.48 -11.23
CA ARG A 54 13.65 6.61 -11.04
C ARG A 54 14.33 6.88 -9.71
N GLY A 55 14.50 5.82 -8.92
CA GLY A 55 15.13 5.92 -7.60
C GLY A 55 14.22 6.40 -6.48
N THR A 56 12.94 6.69 -6.77
CA THR A 56 11.95 7.02 -5.75
C THR A 56 11.79 5.86 -4.78
N LYS A 57 11.86 6.16 -3.48
CA LYS A 57 11.70 5.20 -2.41
C LYS A 57 10.32 5.31 -1.80
N TYR A 58 9.78 4.17 -1.43
CA TYR A 58 8.51 4.04 -0.73
C TYR A 58 8.74 3.32 0.59
N THR A 59 8.33 3.92 1.70
CA THR A 59 8.33 3.27 3.01
C THR A 59 6.88 3.01 3.39
N VAL A 60 6.55 1.74 3.64
CA VAL A 60 5.24 1.29 4.09
C VAL A 60 5.41 0.57 5.42
N THR A 61 5.04 1.23 6.51
CA THR A 61 5.13 0.68 7.85
C THR A 61 3.95 1.15 8.70
N GLU A 62 3.74 0.53 9.85
CA GLU A 62 2.78 1.01 10.84
C GLU A 62 3.03 2.46 11.30
N LYS A 63 4.29 2.93 11.24
CA LYS A 63 4.67 4.26 11.74
C LYS A 63 4.56 5.36 10.68
N GLU A 64 4.73 4.99 9.41
CA GLU A 64 4.73 5.94 8.31
C GLU A 64 4.41 5.27 6.97
N PHE A 65 3.71 6.04 6.14
CA PHE A 65 3.71 5.88 4.69
C PHE A 65 4.46 7.07 4.10
N LYS A 66 5.58 6.81 3.43
CA LYS A 66 6.45 7.87 2.91
C LYS A 66 6.86 7.59 1.47
N ILE A 67 6.81 8.62 0.64
CA ILE A 67 7.32 8.64 -0.72
C ILE A 67 8.45 9.66 -0.76
N GLU A 68 9.62 9.25 -1.21
CA GLU A 68 10.82 10.10 -1.27
C GLU A 68 11.46 10.00 -2.66
N SER A 69 11.35 11.07 -3.43
CA SER A 69 12.03 11.28 -4.70
C SER A 69 12.93 12.53 -4.61
N PRO A 70 13.81 12.78 -5.60
CA PRO A 70 14.61 14.00 -5.63
C PRO A 70 13.78 15.30 -5.63
N GLU A 71 12.56 15.25 -6.18
CA GLU A 71 11.72 16.43 -6.38
C GLU A 71 10.60 16.57 -5.33
N LEU A 72 10.20 15.45 -4.70
CA LEU A 72 9.05 15.42 -3.81
C LEU A 72 9.29 14.49 -2.62
N THR A 73 8.90 14.94 -1.44
CA THR A 73 8.70 14.07 -0.28
C THR A 73 7.29 14.27 0.25
N GLU A 74 6.53 13.18 0.33
CA GLU A 74 5.21 13.16 0.95
C GLU A 74 5.19 12.08 2.03
N GLU A 75 4.70 12.41 3.21
CA GLU A 75 4.75 11.56 4.40
C GLU A 75 3.44 11.63 5.18
N PHE A 76 2.92 10.46 5.55
CA PHE A 76 1.79 10.31 6.46
C PHE A 76 2.27 9.52 7.67
N LYS A 77 2.21 10.13 8.85
CA LYS A 77 2.59 9.50 10.11
C LYS A 77 1.44 8.67 10.66
N SER A 78 1.78 7.55 11.30
CA SER A 78 0.83 6.62 11.93
C SER A 78 -0.36 6.27 11.01
N PRO A 79 -0.14 5.95 9.72
CA PRO A 79 -1.24 5.71 8.80
C PRO A 79 -2.03 4.47 9.20
N LYS A 80 -3.31 4.45 8.83
CA LYS A 80 -4.16 3.27 8.97
C LYS A 80 -4.30 2.60 7.61
N TYR A 81 -4.08 1.29 7.58
CA TYR A 81 -4.21 0.47 6.37
C TYR A 81 -5.45 -0.39 6.45
N ILE A 82 -6.39 -0.19 5.52
CA ILE A 82 -7.62 -0.99 5.46
C ILE A 82 -7.55 -1.89 4.25
N LYS A 83 -7.36 -3.20 4.49
CA LYS A 83 -7.37 -4.20 3.43
C LYS A 83 -8.81 -4.46 2.97
N GLY A 84 -9.05 -4.41 1.67
CA GLY A 84 -10.33 -4.70 1.04
C GLY A 84 -10.18 -5.60 -0.19
N GLU A 85 -11.31 -6.17 -0.60
CA GLU A 85 -11.43 -6.87 -1.87
C GLU A 85 -11.43 -5.87 -3.03
N LEU A 86 -11.02 -6.33 -4.21
CA LEU A 86 -11.16 -5.54 -5.43
C LEU A 86 -12.65 -5.38 -5.78
N PRO A 87 -13.08 -4.22 -6.31
CA PRO A 87 -14.49 -3.97 -6.59
C PRO A 87 -15.01 -4.87 -7.72
N ALA A 88 -16.05 -5.67 -7.46
CA ALA A 88 -16.61 -6.63 -8.43
C ALA A 88 -17.07 -6.01 -9.77
N ASN A 89 -17.40 -4.71 -9.77
CA ASN A 89 -17.64 -3.94 -10.98
C ASN A 89 -16.74 -2.68 -10.93
N PRO A 90 -15.57 -2.68 -11.58
CA PRO A 90 -14.85 -1.45 -11.80
C PRO A 90 -15.79 -0.55 -12.61
N GLY A 91 -16.09 0.65 -12.15
CA GLY A 91 -16.87 1.59 -12.94
C GLY A 91 -16.14 2.00 -14.24
N PRO A 92 -16.29 3.24 -14.72
CA PRO A 92 -15.52 3.79 -15.85
C PRO A 92 -13.98 3.66 -15.69
N LEU A 93 -13.52 3.31 -14.49
CA LEU A 93 -12.17 2.89 -14.11
C LEU A 93 -11.81 1.45 -14.55
N ALA A 94 -12.45 0.91 -15.59
CA ALA A 94 -12.20 -0.44 -16.14
C ALA A 94 -10.73 -0.68 -16.51
N ASP A 95 -9.94 0.38 -16.71
CA ASP A 95 -8.49 0.28 -16.91
C ASP A 95 -7.76 -0.33 -15.71
N VAL A 96 -8.35 -0.31 -14.51
CA VAL A 96 -7.73 -0.91 -13.33
C VAL A 96 -7.47 -2.39 -13.52
N TYR A 97 -8.46 -3.10 -14.04
CA TYR A 97 -8.33 -4.52 -14.30
C TYR A 97 -7.56 -4.80 -15.59
N SER A 98 -7.47 -3.82 -16.50
CA SER A 98 -6.61 -3.93 -17.68
C SER A 98 -5.11 -3.96 -17.29
N PHE A 99 -4.72 -3.26 -16.22
CA PHE A 99 -3.33 -3.23 -15.74
C PHE A 99 -3.05 -4.25 -14.62
N LEU A 100 -4.00 -4.47 -13.68
CA LEU A 100 -3.80 -5.38 -12.53
C LEU A 100 -3.81 -6.87 -12.93
N GLY A 101 -4.45 -7.20 -14.07
CA GLY A 101 -4.71 -8.57 -14.48
C GLY A 101 -5.39 -9.40 -13.38
N ASP A 102 -5.28 -10.72 -13.49
CA ASP A 102 -5.77 -11.66 -12.46
C ASP A 102 -4.82 -11.78 -11.25
N GLU A 103 -3.67 -11.11 -11.30
CA GLU A 103 -2.58 -11.30 -10.33
C GLU A 103 -2.85 -10.58 -9.02
N VAL A 104 -3.47 -9.40 -9.06
CA VAL A 104 -3.75 -8.63 -7.86
C VAL A 104 -4.93 -9.23 -7.12
N LYS A 105 -4.72 -9.45 -5.82
CA LYS A 105 -5.68 -10.13 -4.95
C LYS A 105 -6.34 -9.19 -3.97
N TRP A 106 -5.71 -8.06 -3.66
CA TRP A 106 -6.16 -7.18 -2.60
C TRP A 106 -5.87 -5.73 -2.94
N GLN A 107 -6.74 -4.85 -2.46
CA GLN A 107 -6.45 -3.42 -2.35
C GLN A 107 -6.32 -3.02 -0.88
N ILE A 108 -5.52 -2.00 -0.61
CA ILE A 108 -5.27 -1.49 0.73
C ILE A 108 -5.42 0.03 0.68
N ASP A 109 -6.51 0.53 1.26
CA ASP A 109 -6.71 1.96 1.43
C ASP A 109 -5.72 2.47 2.49
N ILE A 110 -5.05 3.59 2.19
CA ILE A 110 -4.18 4.31 3.13
C ILE A 110 -4.94 5.49 3.67
N LEU A 111 -5.15 5.50 4.98
CA LEU A 111 -5.81 6.59 5.70
C LEU A 111 -4.78 7.31 6.58
N THR A 112 -5.02 8.60 6.82
CA THR A 112 -4.26 9.38 7.81
C THR A 112 -4.47 8.84 9.22
N GLU A 113 -3.70 9.34 10.19
CA GLU A 113 -3.87 9.02 11.61
C GLU A 113 -5.30 9.29 12.10
N GLU A 114 -5.92 10.36 11.59
CA GLU A 114 -7.29 10.78 11.89
C GLU A 114 -8.35 9.88 11.22
N GLY A 115 -7.95 9.05 10.25
CA GLY A 115 -8.85 8.17 9.49
C GLY A 115 -9.40 8.79 8.21
N GLU A 116 -8.79 9.87 7.71
CA GLU A 116 -9.16 10.45 6.41
C GLU A 116 -8.49 9.68 5.28
N LYS A 117 -9.19 9.44 4.17
CA LYS A 117 -8.60 8.78 3.00
C LYS A 117 -7.51 9.67 2.39
N THR A 118 -6.34 9.08 2.15
CA THR A 118 -5.29 9.74 1.36
C THR A 118 -5.58 9.61 -0.14
N ARG A 119 -4.74 10.25 -0.95
CA ARG A 119 -4.75 10.13 -2.41
C ARG A 119 -4.00 8.89 -2.92
N TYR A 120 -3.65 7.96 -2.02
CA TYR A 120 -2.86 6.78 -2.31
C TYR A 120 -3.58 5.50 -1.91
N ARG A 121 -3.38 4.45 -2.70
CA ARG A 121 -3.82 3.09 -2.40
C ARG A 121 -2.70 2.13 -2.77
N LEU A 122 -2.60 1.03 -2.03
CA LEU A 122 -1.74 -0.08 -2.44
C LEU A 122 -2.57 -1.16 -3.10
N TYR A 123 -1.99 -1.80 -4.09
CA TYR A 123 -2.48 -3.05 -4.64
C TYR A 123 -1.43 -4.13 -4.37
N ALA A 124 -1.88 -5.32 -3.98
CA ALA A 124 -0.98 -6.41 -3.65
C ALA A 124 -1.38 -7.71 -4.36
N SER A 125 -0.39 -8.38 -4.93
CA SER A 125 -0.45 -9.80 -5.28
C SER A 125 0.35 -10.61 -4.26
N LYS A 126 0.60 -11.88 -4.55
CA LYS A 126 1.47 -12.72 -3.71
C LYS A 126 2.92 -12.22 -3.70
N ASP A 127 3.40 -11.75 -4.85
CA ASP A 127 4.82 -11.53 -5.10
C ASP A 127 5.12 -10.09 -5.57
N SER A 128 4.13 -9.20 -5.60
CA SER A 128 4.28 -7.83 -6.09
C SER A 128 3.38 -6.84 -5.34
N LEU A 129 3.86 -5.60 -5.27
CA LEU A 129 3.17 -4.48 -4.66
C LEU A 129 3.16 -3.32 -5.65
N TRP A 130 2.03 -2.63 -5.71
CA TRP A 130 1.87 -1.42 -6.50
C TRP A 130 1.35 -0.30 -5.62
N VAL A 131 1.69 0.93 -5.99
CA VAL A 131 1.15 2.14 -5.39
C VAL A 131 0.45 2.95 -6.48
N SER A 132 -0.78 3.33 -6.21
CA SER A 132 -1.56 4.18 -7.09
C SER A 132 -1.76 5.57 -6.50
N PHE A 133 -1.88 6.55 -7.37
CA PHE A 133 -2.25 7.92 -7.02
C PHE A 133 -3.55 8.30 -7.72
N TYR A 134 -4.48 8.88 -6.96
CA TYR A 134 -5.81 9.29 -7.42
C TYR A 134 -5.97 10.80 -7.34
N ASN A 135 -6.80 11.31 -8.24
CA ASN A 135 -7.38 12.64 -8.12
C ASN A 135 -8.90 12.54 -8.18
N ASN A 136 -9.61 13.52 -7.63
CA ASN A 136 -11.07 13.53 -7.65
C ASN A 136 -11.56 14.54 -8.70
N THR A 137 -12.57 14.14 -9.46
CA THR A 137 -13.38 15.07 -10.26
C THR A 137 -14.17 16.01 -9.35
N PRO A 138 -14.74 17.11 -9.90
CA PRO A 138 -15.60 18.01 -9.13
C PRO A 138 -16.83 17.34 -8.50
N ASP A 139 -17.32 16.24 -9.06
CA ASP A 139 -18.44 15.45 -8.52
C ASP A 139 -18.01 14.38 -7.49
N GLY A 140 -16.72 14.30 -7.18
CA GLY A 140 -16.16 13.38 -6.19
C GLY A 140 -15.82 11.99 -6.73
N THR A 141 -15.92 11.76 -8.04
CA THR A 141 -15.47 10.52 -8.67
C THR A 141 -13.96 10.42 -8.64
N GLU A 142 -13.43 9.31 -8.10
CA GLU A 142 -12.00 9.01 -8.12
C GLU A 142 -11.54 8.72 -9.56
N ILE A 143 -10.47 9.38 -10.00
CA ILE A 143 -9.73 9.08 -11.23
C ILE A 143 -8.33 8.64 -10.83
N ILE A 144 -7.93 7.45 -11.27
CA ILE A 144 -6.54 7.05 -11.11
C ILE A 144 -5.69 7.79 -12.12
N MET A 145 -4.64 8.42 -11.63
CA MET A 145 -3.69 9.16 -12.44
C MET A 145 -2.52 8.27 -12.85
N TYR A 146 -1.95 7.54 -11.88
CA TYR A 146 -0.77 6.72 -12.07
C TYR A 146 -0.81 5.48 -11.20
N ILE A 147 -0.15 4.43 -11.66
CA ILE A 147 0.08 3.23 -10.87
C ILE A 147 1.48 2.73 -11.16
N TYR A 148 2.24 2.62 -10.09
CA TYR A 148 3.64 2.25 -10.14
C TYR A 148 3.82 0.89 -9.51
N LYS A 149 4.53 0.02 -10.21
CA LYS A 149 5.06 -1.19 -9.60
C LYS A 149 6.25 -0.81 -8.74
N ILE A 150 6.31 -1.37 -7.54
CA ILE A 150 7.40 -1.13 -6.59
C ILE A 150 8.00 -2.46 -6.16
N SER A 151 9.34 -2.51 -6.12
CA SER A 151 10.10 -3.70 -5.77
C SER A 151 10.78 -3.52 -4.42
N LYS A 152 10.88 -4.60 -3.65
CA LYS A 152 11.43 -4.55 -2.29
C LYS A 152 12.95 -4.35 -2.34
N THR A 153 13.45 -3.43 -1.53
CA THR A 153 14.89 -3.14 -1.40
C THR A 153 15.56 -4.06 -0.39
#